data_AF-A0A5D0QYF6-F1
#
_entry.id   AF-A0A5D0QYF6-F1
#
_cell.length_a   1.000
_cell.length_b   1.000
_cell.length_c   1.000
_cell.angle_alpha   90.00
_cell.angle_beta   90.00
_cell.angle_gamma   90.00
#
_symmetry.space_group_name_H-M   'P 1'
#
loop_
_entity.id
_entity.type
_entity.pdbx_description
1 polymer ?
#
loop_
_entity_poly.entity_id
_entity_poly.type
_entity_poly.pdbx_seq_one_letter_code
_entity_poly.pdbx_strand_id
1 'polypeptide(L)' 'MYVNKTAVDATATANGGAIFNTYAFRSSTEFDQSFARGKNFSNGIPILKEKLIASAIRPIRAF' A
#
# COMPACT_ATOMS: atom_id res chain seq x y z
N MET A 1 -7.42 4.18 -0.73
CA MET A 1 -6.57 4.18 0.47
C MET A 1 -5.88 5.52 0.70
N TYR A 2 -5.22 6.12 -0.30
CA TYR A 2 -4.66 7.48 -0.20
C TYR A 2 -5.63 8.54 0.38
N VAL A 3 -6.85 8.62 -0.15
CA VAL A 3 -7.83 9.68 0.20
C VAL A 3 -8.12 9.77 1.70
N ASN A 4 -8.08 8.65 2.42
CA ASN A 4 -8.37 8.60 3.85
C ASN A 4 -7.12 8.33 4.70
N LYS A 5 -5.90 8.55 4.17
CA LYS A 5 -4.65 8.18 4.84
C LYS A 5 -4.59 8.68 6.28
N THR A 6 -4.92 9.94 6.52
CA THR A 6 -4.91 10.56 7.86
C THR A 6 -5.83 9.81 8.84
N ALA A 7 -7.03 9.44 8.41
CA ALA A 7 -7.97 8.69 9.23
C ALA A 7 -7.46 7.27 9.51
N VAL A 8 -6.95 6.57 8.48
CA VAL A 8 -6.42 5.21 8.65
C VAL A 8 -5.15 5.20 9.52
N ASP A 9 -4.28 6.20 9.40
CA ASP A 9 -3.10 6.38 10.26
C ASP A 9 -3.51 6.57 11.73
N ALA A 10 -4.48 7.44 12.00
CA ALA A 10 -4.98 7.70 13.35
C ALA A 10 -5.60 6.45 13.97
N THR A 11 -6.35 5.67 13.20
CA THR A 11 -6.88 4.38 13.67
C THR A 11 -5.78 3.35 13.87
N ALA A 12 -4.75 3.32 13.02
CA ALA A 12 -3.63 2.38 13.15
C ALA A 12 -2.85 2.63 14.45
N THR A 13 -2.50 3.88 14.75
CA THR A 13 -1.79 4.24 15.98
C THR A 13 -2.64 4.02 17.23
N ALA A 14 -3.93 4.35 17.20
CA ALA A 14 -4.86 4.10 18.31
C ALA A 14 -4.98 2.61 18.67
N ASN A 15 -4.73 1.71 17.72
CA ASN A 15 -4.75 0.26 17.91
C ASN A 15 -3.35 -0.37 18.07
N GLY A 16 -2.33 0.43 18.40
CA GLY A 16 -0.95 -0.06 18.61
C GLY A 16 -0.20 -0.47 17.34
N GLY A 17 -0.73 -0.14 16.17
CA GLY A 17 -0.08 -0.32 14.88
C GLY A 17 0.82 0.85 14.47
N ALA A 18 1.48 0.71 13.32
CA ALA A 18 2.30 1.75 12.72
C ALA A 18 1.53 2.51 11.63
N ILE A 19 1.90 3.79 11.43
CA ILE A 19 1.39 4.63 10.35
C ILE A 19 1.80 4.08 8.97
N PHE A 20 1.00 4.39 7.96
CA PHE A 20 1.28 4.05 6.57
C PHE A 20 2.47 4.87 6.07
N ASN A 21 3.45 4.16 5.53
CA ASN A 21 4.54 4.77 4.78
C ASN A 21 3.96 5.60 3.61
N THR A 22 4.58 6.73 3.29
CA THR A 22 4.21 7.54 2.12
C THR A 22 4.61 6.89 0.80
N TYR A 23 5.52 5.93 0.81
CA TYR A 23 5.91 5.21 -0.40
C TYR A 23 4.80 4.28 -0.92
N ALA A 24 5.10 3.64 -2.05
CA ALA A 24 4.14 2.81 -2.73
C ALA A 24 4.02 1.40 -2.14
N PHE A 25 2.77 1.00 -1.95
CA PHE A 25 2.38 -0.35 -1.54
C PHE A 25 2.06 -1.19 -2.77
N ARG A 26 2.43 -2.47 -2.71
CA ARG A 26 2.11 -3.46 -3.76
C ARG A 26 0.67 -3.94 -3.59
N SER A 27 -0.06 -4.12 -4.70
CA SER A 27 -1.35 -4.80 -4.70
C SER A 27 -1.20 -6.26 -5.15
N SER A 28 -2.27 -7.03 -5.02
CA SER A 28 -2.37 -8.39 -5.57
C SER A 28 -2.60 -8.42 -7.08
N THR A 29 -2.71 -7.26 -7.74
CA THR A 29 -2.98 -7.17 -9.18
C THR A 29 -1.68 -7.33 -9.97
N GLU A 30 -1.67 -8.28 -10.89
CA GLU A 30 -0.56 -8.49 -11.81
C GLU A 30 -0.50 -7.40 -12.89
N PHE A 31 0.72 -7.08 -13.35
CA PHE A 31 0.92 -6.35 -14.60
C PHE A 31 1.44 -7.28 -15.69
N ASP A 32 2.54 -7.97 -15.42
CA ASP A 32 3.16 -8.96 -16.30
C ASP A 32 4.02 -9.95 -15.48
N GLN A 33 4.87 -10.74 -16.13
CA GLN A 33 5.75 -11.71 -15.47
C GLN A 33 6.73 -11.09 -14.46
N SER A 34 7.15 -9.84 -14.66
CA SER A 34 8.20 -9.16 -13.89
C SER A 34 7.64 -8.13 -12.91
N PHE A 35 6.43 -7.61 -13.14
CA PHE A 35 5.85 -6.50 -12.38
C PHE A 35 4.44 -6.81 -11.84
N ALA A 36 4.14 -6.20 -10.71
CA ALA A 36 2.81 -6.08 -10.13
C ALA A 36 2.38 -4.61 -10.12
N ARG A 37 1.07 -4.37 -10.03
CA ARG A 37 0.56 -3.03 -9.78
C ARG A 37 0.79 -2.65 -8.32
N GLY A 38 1.06 -1.38 -8.11
CA GLY A 38 1.12 -0.75 -6.80
C GLY A 38 0.38 0.57 -6.81
N LYS A 39 0.22 1.14 -5.63
CA LYS A 39 -0.35 2.48 -5.47
C LYS A 39 0.53 3.30 -4.56
N ASN A 40 0.90 4.48 -5.00
CA ASN A 40 1.60 5.45 -4.18
C ASN A 40 0.62 6.06 -3.17
N PHE A 41 1.01 6.09 -1.90
CA PHE A 41 0.17 6.61 -0.81
C PHE A 41 0.47 8.07 -0.47
N SER A 42 1.46 8.70 -1.11
CA SER A 42 1.66 10.14 -1.01
C SER A 42 0.75 10.94 -1.95
N ASN A 43 0.39 10.38 -3.12
CA ASN A 43 -0.35 11.09 -4.15
C ASN A 43 -1.42 10.24 -4.88
N GLY A 44 -1.59 8.97 -4.48
CA GLY A 44 -2.59 8.08 -5.07
C GLY A 44 -2.26 7.57 -6.47
N ILE A 45 -1.10 7.88 -7.04
CA ILE A 45 -0.75 7.50 -8.41
C ILE A 45 -0.52 5.98 -8.50
N PRO A 46 -1.10 5.29 -9.51
CA PRO A 46 -0.77 3.90 -9.81
C PRO A 46 0.68 3.78 -10.26
N ILE A 47 1.39 2.76 -9.79
CA ILE A 47 2.77 2.52 -10.21
C ILE A 47 2.99 1.04 -10.54
N LEU A 48 4.12 0.75 -11.19
CA LEU A 48 4.63 -0.61 -11.36
C LEU A 48 5.64 -0.92 -10.26
N LYS A 49 5.58 -2.15 -9.74
CA LYS A 49 6.48 -2.67 -8.72
C LYS A 49 7.07 -3.99 -9.20
N GLU A 50 8.39 -4.09 -9.24
CA GLU A 50 9.08 -5.33 -9.59
C GLU A 50 8.73 -6.44 -8.59
N LYS A 51 8.50 -7.65 -9.11
CA LYS A 51 8.07 -8.78 -8.27
C LYS A 51 9.18 -9.27 -7.34
N LEU A 52 10.44 -9.11 -7.76
CA LEU A 52 11.65 -9.56 -7.07
C LEU A 52 12.14 -8.58 -5.98
N ILE A 53 11.66 -7.33 -6.01
CA ILE A 53 12.08 -6.31 -5.03
C ILE A 53 11.11 -6.30 -3.84
N ALA A 54 11.69 -6.38 -2.63
CA ALA A 54 10.94 -6.22 -1.40
C ALA A 54 10.17 -4.89 -1.42
N SER A 55 8.86 -4.97 -1.26
CA SER A 55 7.97 -3.81 -1.27
C SER A 55 7.14 -3.79 0.00
N ALA A 56 6.70 -2.61 0.41
CA ALA A 56 5.74 -2.50 1.50
C ALA A 56 4.43 -3.22 1.12
N ILE A 57 3.95 -4.07 2.03
CA ILE A 57 2.69 -4.82 1.89
C ILE A 57 1.77 -4.45 3.05
N ARG A 58 0.48 -4.30 2.76
CA ARG A 58 -0.55 -4.28 3.80
C ARG A 58 -1.67 -5.26 3.43
N PRO A 59 -1.81 -6.37 4.18
CA PRO A 59 -2.94 -7.27 3.96
C PRO A 59 -4.25 -6.59 4.37
N ILE A 60 -5.29 -6.80 3.58
CA ILE A 60 -6.65 -6.34 3.85
C ILE A 60 -7.51 -7.58 4.08
N ARG A 61 -8.24 -7.61 5.20
CA ARG A 61 -9.21 -8.66 5.52
C ARG A 61 -10.60 -8.04 5.54
N ALA A 62 -11.55 -8.67 4.84
CA ALA A 62 -12.97 -8.38 4.98
C ALA A 62 -13.58 -9.24 6.10
N PHE A 63 -14.64 -8.73 6.73
CA PHE A 63 -15.38 -9.39 7.81
C PHE A 63 -16.83 -9.55 7.39
#